data_AF-A0A924KJX9-F1
#
_entry.id   AF-A0A924KJX9-F1
#
_cell.length_a   1.000
_cell.length_b   1.000
_cell.length_c   1.000
_cell.angle_alpha   90.00
_cell.angle_beta   90.00
_cell.angle_gamma   90.00
#
_symmetry.space_group_name_H-M   'P 1'
#
loop_
_entity.id
_entity.type
_entity.pdbx_description
1 polymer ?
#
loop_
_entity_poly.entity_id
_entity_poly.type
_entity_poly.pdbx_seq_one_letter_code
_entity_poly.pdbx_strand_id
1 'polypeptide(L)'
;MGDSIVVLAVAKDSAAEKAGIVKGNKLLTIDGTTATDWWRLQSQKARKNSTERARQKTVKRMLNSGDPEAPSSTLVLGLERNDATRVQTTLTRSVLKRPDNLSSKILPNGYGYMRLTGFDLRLMFEVASAFDTIKDAPALVIDLRGNGGGALKLATHMMEYLVQGKVPLGKKVTRSGRPPRLFMGLFDVGTMELQLTGVKAPYLAPVAVLVDADSASASEFFASALQGIGRAQVVGETSCGCLLGYLGYANVPGGGALAYSELDFAPLHGKRIEGTGVVPDHRISPSRQDLIDGKDPVLALALQVLEIRLPRSATP
;
A
#
# COMPACT_ATOMS: atom_id res chain seq x y z
N MET A 1 15.85 -0.63 9.59
CA MET A 1 15.98 0.71 10.23
C MET A 1 17.44 0.87 10.59
N GLY A 2 18.19 1.67 9.82
CA GLY A 2 19.64 1.48 9.74
C GLY A 2 19.98 0.04 9.32
N ASP A 3 21.04 -0.51 9.89
CA ASP A 3 21.52 -1.89 9.60
C ASP A 3 20.74 -2.99 10.33
N SER A 4 19.75 -2.61 11.16
CA SER A 4 18.93 -3.56 11.92
C SER A 4 17.64 -3.95 11.18
N ILE A 5 17.30 -5.23 11.25
CA ILE A 5 16.01 -5.77 10.81
C ILE A 5 15.04 -5.73 12.00
N VAL A 6 13.98 -4.94 11.86
CA VAL A 6 13.03 -4.64 12.94
C VAL A 6 11.63 -5.08 12.54
N VAL A 7 10.89 -5.65 13.49
CA VAL A 7 9.49 -6.01 13.31
C VAL A 7 8.64 -4.74 13.24
N LEU A 8 8.02 -4.49 12.07
CA LEU A 8 7.16 -3.31 11.83
C LEU A 8 5.70 -3.54 12.23
N ALA A 9 5.23 -4.77 12.07
CA ALA A 9 3.87 -5.18 12.40
C ALA A 9 3.83 -6.68 12.67
N VAL A 10 2.88 -7.08 13.51
CA VAL A 10 2.59 -8.49 13.80
C VAL A 10 1.12 -8.71 13.52
N ALA A 11 0.85 -9.82 12.85
CA ALA A 11 -0.49 -10.22 12.50
C ALA A 11 -1.22 -10.77 13.71
N LYS A 12 -2.47 -10.35 13.94
CA LYS A 12 -3.34 -10.98 14.92
C LYS A 12 -3.51 -12.48 14.61
N ASP A 13 -3.58 -13.29 15.66
CA ASP A 13 -3.75 -14.75 15.67
C ASP A 13 -2.59 -15.53 15.03
N SER A 14 -1.48 -14.85 14.69
CA SER A 14 -0.31 -15.45 14.07
C SER A 14 0.58 -16.19 15.06
N ALA A 15 1.43 -17.10 14.55
CA ALA A 15 2.48 -17.73 15.33
C ALA A 15 3.43 -16.69 15.97
N ALA A 16 3.71 -15.59 15.27
CA ALA A 16 4.52 -14.50 15.78
C ALA A 16 3.86 -13.80 16.98
N GLU A 17 2.55 -13.51 16.92
CA GLU A 17 1.82 -12.92 18.05
C GLU A 17 1.79 -13.86 19.25
N LYS A 18 1.49 -15.14 19.03
CA LYS A 18 1.48 -16.17 20.09
C LYS A 18 2.85 -16.37 20.74
N ALA A 19 3.93 -16.16 19.99
CA ALA A 19 5.31 -16.16 20.49
C ALA A 19 5.72 -14.83 21.18
N GLY A 20 4.77 -13.91 21.38
CA GLY A 20 4.99 -12.62 22.01
C GLY A 20 5.85 -11.66 21.18
N ILE A 21 6.00 -11.90 19.87
CA ILE A 21 6.70 -10.96 18.98
C ILE A 21 5.85 -9.71 18.86
N VAL A 22 6.48 -8.55 19.04
CA VAL A 22 5.84 -7.24 18.98
C VAL A 22 6.62 -6.28 18.10
N LYS A 23 5.98 -5.17 17.73
CA LYS A 23 6.64 -4.08 16.99
C LYS A 23 7.88 -3.59 17.76
N GLY A 24 8.94 -3.27 17.03
CA GLY A 24 10.21 -2.82 17.60
C GLY A 24 11.19 -3.93 17.99
N ASN A 25 10.75 -5.20 18.10
CA ASN A 25 11.68 -6.32 18.28
C ASN A 25 12.67 -6.37 17.10
N LYS A 26 13.94 -6.65 17.37
CA LYS A 26 14.96 -6.82 16.33
C LYS A 26 15.15 -8.30 16.04
N LEU A 27 15.25 -8.65 14.76
CA LEU A 27 15.69 -9.96 14.32
C LEU A 27 17.23 -9.99 14.36
N LEU A 28 17.78 -10.93 15.13
CA LEU A 28 19.21 -11.19 15.25
C LEU A 28 19.64 -12.35 14.37
N THR A 29 18.86 -13.44 14.35
CA THR A 29 19.11 -14.62 13.52
C THR A 29 17.82 -15.18 12.92
N ILE A 30 17.96 -15.82 11.76
CA ILE A 30 16.91 -16.54 11.04
C ILE A 30 17.50 -17.88 10.60
N ASP A 31 16.96 -18.99 11.13
CA ASP A 31 17.44 -20.36 10.91
C ASP A 31 18.96 -20.49 11.11
N GLY A 32 19.47 -19.93 12.21
CA GLY A 32 20.89 -19.96 12.58
C GLY A 32 21.80 -19.00 11.82
N THR A 33 21.31 -18.34 10.76
CA THR A 33 22.06 -17.31 10.03
C THR A 33 21.82 -15.93 10.66
N THR A 34 22.81 -15.03 10.67
CA THR A 34 22.56 -13.64 11.09
C THR A 34 21.45 -13.03 10.25
N ALA A 35 20.57 -12.23 10.85
CA ALA A 35 19.41 -11.70 10.13
C ALA A 35 19.84 -10.82 8.94
N THR A 36 20.94 -10.10 9.07
CA THR A 36 21.55 -9.28 8.00
C THR A 36 22.12 -10.12 6.87
N ASP A 37 22.83 -11.22 7.15
CA ASP A 37 23.31 -12.14 6.10
C ASP A 37 22.16 -12.85 5.41
N TRP A 38 21.17 -13.30 6.18
CA TRP A 38 19.96 -13.90 5.63
C TRP A 38 19.29 -12.92 4.66
N TRP A 39 19.11 -11.66 5.06
CA TRP A 39 18.52 -10.63 4.21
C TRP A 39 19.33 -10.38 2.94
N ARG A 40 20.65 -10.28 3.05
CA ARG A 40 21.56 -10.12 1.91
C ARG A 40 21.42 -11.29 0.93
N LEU A 41 21.44 -12.53 1.43
CA LEU A 41 21.29 -13.73 0.62
C LEU A 41 19.93 -13.79 -0.08
N GLN A 42 18.83 -13.49 0.62
CA GLN A 42 17.51 -13.46 0.00
C GLN A 42 17.37 -12.30 -1.00
N SER A 43 17.99 -11.16 -0.75
CA SER A 43 18.01 -10.03 -1.68
C SER A 43 18.70 -10.38 -3.00
N GLN A 44 19.74 -11.21 -2.95
CA GLN A 44 20.44 -11.74 -4.15
C GLN A 44 19.60 -12.78 -4.91
N LYS A 45 18.80 -13.58 -4.19
CA LYS A 45 17.89 -14.57 -4.77
C LYS A 45 16.60 -13.95 -5.31
N ALA A 46 16.20 -12.78 -4.82
CA ALA A 46 15.02 -12.08 -5.29
C ALA A 46 15.16 -11.77 -6.79
N ARG A 47 14.08 -11.98 -7.55
CA ARG A 47 14.01 -11.62 -8.97
C ARG A 47 14.40 -10.16 -9.22
N LYS A 48 14.71 -9.82 -10.46
CA LYS A 48 14.84 -8.40 -10.85
C LYS A 48 13.55 -7.66 -10.52
N ASN A 49 13.69 -6.52 -9.85
CA ASN A 49 12.61 -5.69 -9.35
C ASN A 49 12.79 -4.27 -9.89
N SER A 50 11.69 -3.53 -10.01
CA SER A 50 11.65 -2.16 -10.53
C SER A 50 12.39 -1.16 -9.64
N THR A 51 12.40 -1.42 -8.32
CA THR A 51 13.09 -0.60 -7.32
C THR A 51 13.70 -1.48 -6.22
N GLU A 52 14.56 -0.88 -5.38
CA GLU A 52 15.00 -1.50 -4.13
C GLU A 52 13.82 -1.80 -3.20
N ARG A 53 12.84 -0.90 -3.06
CA ARG A 53 11.66 -1.11 -2.21
C ARG A 53 10.83 -2.33 -2.65
N ALA A 54 10.70 -2.53 -3.96
CA ALA A 54 10.07 -3.71 -4.54
C ALA A 54 10.84 -5.01 -4.21
N ARG A 55 12.18 -4.95 -4.20
CA ARG A 55 13.04 -6.04 -3.75
C ARG A 55 12.86 -6.32 -2.25
N GLN A 56 12.87 -5.30 -1.40
CA GLN A 56 12.64 -5.43 0.04
C GLN A 56 11.27 -6.05 0.33
N LYS A 57 10.22 -5.64 -0.39
CA LYS A 57 8.89 -6.25 -0.31
C LYS A 57 8.90 -7.73 -0.69
N THR A 58 9.68 -8.12 -1.72
CA THR A 58 9.87 -9.52 -2.10
C THR A 58 10.55 -10.32 -0.99
N VAL A 59 11.62 -9.79 -0.39
CA VAL A 59 12.34 -10.47 0.70
C VAL A 59 11.47 -10.60 1.96
N LYS A 60 10.68 -9.56 2.30
CA LYS A 60 9.66 -9.65 3.36
C LYS A 60 8.65 -10.75 3.08
N ARG A 61 8.20 -10.91 1.83
CA ARG A 61 7.31 -12.02 1.46
C ARG A 61 7.99 -13.38 1.65
N MET A 62 9.24 -13.54 1.20
CA MET A 62 10.02 -14.77 1.40
C MET A 62 10.14 -15.13 2.89
N LEU A 63 10.33 -14.14 3.77
CA LEU A 63 10.37 -14.38 5.22
C LEU A 63 9.00 -14.82 5.76
N ASN A 64 7.89 -14.32 5.23
CA ASN A 64 6.54 -14.56 5.74
C ASN A 64 5.83 -15.76 5.08
N SER A 65 6.22 -16.17 3.88
CA SER A 65 5.68 -17.32 3.16
C SER A 65 6.31 -18.63 3.64
N GLY A 66 5.54 -19.72 3.60
CA GLY A 66 6.05 -21.08 3.74
C GLY A 66 6.13 -21.79 2.40
N ASP A 67 6.77 -22.94 2.40
CA ASP A 67 6.67 -23.88 1.29
C ASP A 67 5.22 -24.38 1.19
N PRO A 68 4.51 -24.16 0.07
CA PRO A 68 3.14 -24.66 -0.10
C PRO A 68 3.05 -26.19 -0.01
N GLU A 69 4.13 -26.91 -0.33
CA GLU A 69 4.21 -28.37 -0.22
C GLU A 69 4.55 -28.84 1.21
N ALA A 70 4.95 -27.91 2.09
CA ALA A 70 5.17 -28.15 3.52
C ALA A 70 4.38 -27.14 4.39
N PRO A 71 3.05 -27.29 4.49
CA PRO A 71 2.13 -26.34 5.14
C PRO A 71 2.32 -26.15 6.66
N SER A 72 3.34 -26.78 7.24
CA SER A 72 3.74 -26.71 8.66
C SER A 72 5.23 -26.43 8.86
N SER A 73 5.92 -25.96 7.81
CA SER A 73 7.33 -25.57 7.89
C SER A 73 7.60 -24.61 9.05
N THR A 74 8.71 -24.84 9.74
CA THR A 74 9.12 -24.04 10.90
C THR A 74 10.13 -22.96 10.53
N LEU A 75 10.18 -21.90 11.33
CA LEU A 75 11.14 -20.81 11.23
C LEU A 75 11.72 -20.55 12.62
N VAL A 76 13.03 -20.65 12.77
CA VAL A 76 13.71 -20.37 14.05
C VAL A 76 14.23 -18.94 14.04
N LEU A 77 13.77 -18.12 14.98
CA LEU A 77 14.12 -16.71 15.08
C LEU A 77 14.87 -16.42 16.37
N GLY A 78 16.06 -15.83 16.27
CA GLY A 78 16.72 -15.14 17.37
C GLY A 78 16.31 -13.68 17.40
N LEU A 79 15.88 -13.17 18.55
CA LEU A 79 15.27 -11.86 18.72
C LEU A 79 15.94 -11.08 19.86
N GLU A 80 16.06 -9.77 19.68
CA GLU A 80 16.22 -8.80 20.79
C GLU A 80 14.86 -8.13 21.02
N ARG A 81 14.31 -8.31 22.21
CA ARG A 81 13.05 -7.69 22.65
C ARG A 81 13.23 -6.20 22.93
N ASN A 82 12.12 -5.51 23.23
CA ASN A 82 12.14 -4.07 23.46
C ASN A 82 12.82 -3.70 24.80
N ASP A 83 12.85 -4.62 25.76
CA ASP A 83 13.59 -4.53 27.03
C ASP A 83 15.05 -5.02 26.92
N ALA A 84 15.56 -5.18 25.69
CA ALA A 84 16.89 -5.69 25.35
C ALA A 84 17.15 -7.16 25.71
N THR A 85 16.17 -7.91 26.21
CA THR A 85 16.33 -9.36 26.42
C THR A 85 16.48 -10.10 25.09
N ARG A 86 17.32 -11.14 25.08
CA ARG A 86 17.55 -11.97 23.90
C ARG A 86 16.85 -13.31 24.06
N VAL A 87 16.07 -13.68 23.07
CA VAL A 87 15.31 -14.94 23.07
C VAL A 87 15.43 -15.64 21.72
N GLN A 88 15.24 -16.95 21.74
CA GLN A 88 15.05 -17.74 20.54
C GLN A 88 13.63 -18.33 20.56
N THR A 89 12.95 -18.31 19.42
CA THR A 89 11.62 -18.90 19.28
C THR A 89 11.51 -19.66 17.96
N THR A 90 10.78 -20.76 17.99
CA THR A 90 10.43 -21.54 16.80
C THR A 90 8.99 -21.24 16.44
N LEU A 91 8.77 -20.72 15.24
CA LEU A 91 7.45 -20.42 14.71
C LEU A 91 7.03 -21.49 13.71
N THR A 92 5.82 -22.02 13.83
CA THR A 92 5.20 -22.83 12.78
C THR A 92 4.46 -21.92 11.82
N ARG A 93 4.78 -22.00 10.52
CA ARG A 93 4.09 -21.23 9.49
C ARG A 93 2.67 -21.74 9.34
N SER A 94 1.74 -20.80 9.18
CA SER A 94 0.34 -21.09 8.89
C SER A 94 -0.22 -20.03 7.95
N VAL A 95 -1.18 -20.43 7.11
CA VAL A 95 -1.86 -19.50 6.21
C VAL A 95 -2.90 -18.73 7.02
N LEU A 96 -2.67 -17.42 7.17
CA LEU A 96 -3.63 -16.51 7.78
C LEU A 96 -4.60 -16.01 6.72
N LYS A 97 -5.88 -16.35 6.86
CA LYS A 97 -6.95 -15.74 6.06
C LYS A 97 -7.20 -14.32 6.57
N ARG A 98 -6.63 -13.34 5.89
CA ARG A 98 -6.90 -11.92 6.13
C ARG A 98 -7.44 -11.32 4.82
N PRO A 99 -8.77 -11.27 4.65
CA PRO A 99 -9.32 -10.61 3.47
C PRO A 99 -8.89 -9.15 3.47
N ASP A 100 -8.76 -8.59 2.26
CA ASP A 100 -8.66 -7.15 2.13
C ASP A 100 -9.88 -6.50 2.78
N ASN A 101 -9.64 -5.38 3.46
CA ASN A 101 -10.65 -4.73 4.28
C ASN A 101 -10.63 -3.23 4.06
N LEU A 102 -11.82 -2.64 4.05
CA LEU A 102 -12.07 -1.21 4.14
C LEU A 102 -12.67 -0.91 5.51
N SER A 103 -12.05 -0.01 6.27
CA SER A 103 -12.58 0.45 7.56
C SER A 103 -12.58 1.96 7.62
N SER A 104 -13.58 2.53 8.29
CA SER A 104 -13.67 3.97 8.53
C SER A 104 -14.08 4.23 9.98
N LYS A 105 -13.63 5.38 10.52
CA LYS A 105 -13.99 5.87 11.86
C LYS A 105 -13.72 7.36 11.98
N ILE A 106 -14.31 7.98 12.99
CA ILE A 106 -13.94 9.32 13.46
C ILE A 106 -12.84 9.20 14.52
N LEU A 107 -11.79 10.01 14.39
CA LEU A 107 -10.69 10.11 15.36
C LEU A 107 -11.09 11.03 16.53
N PRO A 108 -10.37 10.98 17.68
CA PRO A 108 -10.68 11.83 18.83
C PRO A 108 -10.70 13.34 18.55
N ASN A 109 -9.98 13.80 17.53
CA ASN A 109 -9.96 15.21 17.08
C ASN A 109 -11.08 15.55 16.08
N GLY A 110 -12.04 14.63 15.85
CA GLY A 110 -13.15 14.80 14.93
C GLY A 110 -12.84 14.47 13.47
N TYR A 111 -11.59 14.19 13.12
CA TYR A 111 -11.23 13.92 11.72
C TYR A 111 -11.65 12.51 11.30
N GLY A 112 -12.03 12.36 10.03
CA GLY A 112 -12.27 11.07 9.42
C GLY A 112 -10.98 10.31 9.23
N TYR A 113 -11.02 9.01 9.46
CA TYR A 113 -9.92 8.09 9.18
C TYR A 113 -10.45 6.88 8.44
N MET A 114 -9.89 6.60 7.28
CA MET A 114 -10.22 5.46 6.43
C MET A 114 -8.96 4.63 6.18
N ARG A 115 -9.01 3.33 6.46
CA ARG A 115 -7.91 2.41 6.18
C ARG A 115 -8.35 1.35 5.19
N LEU A 116 -7.56 1.18 4.14
CA LEU A 116 -7.76 0.17 3.11
C LEU A 116 -6.51 -0.71 3.00
N THR A 117 -6.65 -2.03 3.19
CA THR A 117 -5.50 -2.95 3.14
C THR A 117 -5.22 -3.53 1.75
N GLY A 118 -6.19 -3.46 0.84
CA GLY A 118 -6.08 -3.86 -0.56
C GLY A 118 -7.27 -3.34 -1.37
N PHE A 119 -7.09 -3.19 -2.68
CA PHE A 119 -8.15 -2.72 -3.58
C PHE A 119 -8.96 -3.90 -4.14
N ASP A 120 -9.68 -4.62 -3.28
CA ASP A 120 -10.50 -5.76 -3.69
C ASP A 120 -11.89 -5.32 -4.18
N LEU A 121 -12.32 -5.80 -5.36
CA LEU A 121 -13.63 -5.46 -5.93
C LEU A 121 -14.81 -5.83 -5.04
N ARG A 122 -14.66 -6.80 -4.12
CA ARG A 122 -15.69 -7.17 -3.14
C ARG A 122 -16.05 -6.01 -2.20
N LEU A 123 -15.11 -5.08 -1.98
CA LEU A 123 -15.29 -3.91 -1.12
C LEU A 123 -16.06 -2.77 -1.80
N MET A 124 -16.48 -2.92 -3.07
CA MET A 124 -17.17 -1.86 -3.82
C MET A 124 -18.42 -1.35 -3.09
N PHE A 125 -19.17 -2.25 -2.47
CA PHE A 125 -20.40 -1.92 -1.74
C PHE A 125 -20.14 -1.26 -0.38
N GLU A 126 -18.92 -1.36 0.16
CA GLU A 126 -18.54 -0.77 1.44
C GLU A 126 -18.10 0.69 1.30
N VAL A 127 -17.69 1.12 0.09
CA VAL A 127 -17.16 2.48 -0.16
C VAL A 127 -18.17 3.55 0.25
N ALA A 128 -19.43 3.41 -0.16
CA ALA A 128 -20.47 4.39 0.16
C ALA A 128 -20.67 4.53 1.67
N SER A 129 -20.73 3.41 2.40
CA SER A 129 -20.87 3.39 3.87
C SER A 129 -19.64 4.00 4.57
N ALA A 130 -18.45 3.73 4.04
CA ALA A 130 -17.23 4.31 4.57
C ALA A 130 -17.18 5.84 4.41
N PHE A 131 -17.68 6.36 3.29
CA PHE A 131 -17.83 7.81 3.09
C PHE A 131 -18.96 8.42 3.91
N ASP A 132 -20.09 7.73 4.08
CA ASP A 132 -21.19 8.21 4.93
C ASP A 132 -20.75 8.37 6.40
N THR A 133 -19.90 7.46 6.89
CA THR A 133 -19.33 7.53 8.25
C THR A 133 -18.49 8.80 8.48
N ILE A 134 -17.82 9.32 7.45
CA ILE A 134 -16.88 10.44 7.57
C ILE A 134 -17.35 11.73 6.90
N LYS A 135 -18.57 11.76 6.35
CA LYS A 135 -19.06 12.84 5.49
C LYS A 135 -19.04 14.22 6.14
N ASP A 136 -19.27 14.26 7.46
CA ASP A 136 -19.32 15.50 8.27
C ASP A 136 -17.98 15.82 8.95
N ALA A 137 -16.96 14.96 8.77
CA ALA A 137 -15.65 15.21 9.33
C ALA A 137 -15.00 16.43 8.65
N PRO A 138 -14.30 17.29 9.40
CA PRO A 138 -13.68 18.49 8.83
C PRO A 138 -12.44 18.17 7.98
N ALA A 139 -11.85 16.99 8.16
CA ALA A 139 -10.69 16.51 7.39
C ALA A 139 -10.65 14.98 7.39
N LEU A 140 -10.01 14.39 6.37
CA LEU A 140 -9.95 12.94 6.15
C LEU A 140 -8.50 12.46 5.98
N VAL A 141 -8.14 11.40 6.70
CA VAL A 141 -6.92 10.62 6.46
C VAL A 141 -7.29 9.30 5.78
N ILE A 142 -6.64 8.99 4.66
CA ILE A 142 -6.74 7.69 3.97
C ILE A 142 -5.42 6.96 4.13
N ASP A 143 -5.40 5.86 4.89
CA ASP A 143 -4.20 5.07 5.18
C ASP A 143 -4.05 3.88 4.22
N LEU A 144 -3.05 3.96 3.34
CA LEU A 144 -2.66 2.94 2.37
C LEU A 144 -1.31 2.27 2.73
N ARG A 145 -0.81 2.48 3.95
CA ARG A 145 0.45 1.85 4.42
C ARG A 145 0.27 0.33 4.49
N GLY A 146 1.18 -0.39 3.85
CA GLY A 146 1.12 -1.85 3.69
C GLY A 146 0.20 -2.32 2.56
N ASN A 147 -0.55 -1.43 1.89
CA ASN A 147 -1.51 -1.81 0.86
C ASN A 147 -0.81 -2.09 -0.48
N GLY A 148 -0.79 -3.36 -0.88
CA GLY A 148 -0.09 -3.81 -2.09
C GLY A 148 -0.75 -3.48 -3.42
N GLY A 149 -1.90 -2.80 -3.42
CA GLY A 149 -2.66 -2.45 -4.61
C GLY A 149 -3.88 -3.34 -4.80
N GLY A 150 -4.23 -3.63 -6.05
CA GLY A 150 -5.42 -4.41 -6.40
C GLY A 150 -6.13 -3.82 -7.61
N ALA A 151 -7.45 -3.89 -7.63
CA ALA A 151 -8.27 -3.43 -8.73
C ALA A 151 -8.31 -1.90 -8.82
N LEU A 152 -7.75 -1.38 -9.91
CA LEU A 152 -7.82 0.04 -10.26
C LEU A 152 -9.26 0.58 -10.26
N LYS A 153 -10.24 -0.25 -10.61
CA LYS A 153 -11.67 0.11 -10.61
C LYS A 153 -12.19 0.50 -9.22
N LEU A 154 -11.75 -0.18 -8.15
CA LEU A 154 -12.11 0.24 -6.79
C LEU A 154 -11.41 1.56 -6.45
N ALA A 155 -10.13 1.69 -6.79
CA ALA A 155 -9.37 2.92 -6.54
C ALA A 155 -10.02 4.13 -7.19
N THR A 156 -10.40 4.04 -8.47
CA THR A 156 -11.12 5.11 -9.16
C THR A 156 -12.49 5.34 -8.55
N HIS A 157 -13.24 4.29 -8.19
CA HIS A 157 -14.54 4.44 -7.56
C HIS A 157 -14.48 5.23 -6.24
N MET A 158 -13.47 4.96 -5.40
CA MET A 158 -13.24 5.73 -4.18
C MET A 158 -12.86 7.19 -4.48
N MET A 159 -12.08 7.45 -5.53
CA MET A 159 -11.73 8.82 -5.93
C MET A 159 -12.93 9.62 -6.45
N GLU A 160 -13.96 8.98 -7.01
CA GLU A 160 -15.19 9.68 -7.42
C GLU A 160 -15.85 10.41 -6.24
N TYR A 161 -15.73 9.89 -5.02
CA TYR A 161 -16.23 10.53 -3.80
C TYR A 161 -15.39 11.73 -3.36
N LEU A 162 -14.21 11.94 -3.94
CA LEU A 162 -13.26 12.97 -3.53
C LEU A 162 -13.19 14.13 -4.51
N VAL A 163 -13.89 14.10 -5.63
CA VAL A 163 -13.81 15.15 -6.65
C VAL A 163 -15.17 15.65 -7.08
N GLN A 164 -15.23 16.92 -7.49
CA GLN A 164 -16.41 17.51 -8.07
C GLN A 164 -16.25 17.59 -9.60
N GLY A 165 -17.18 16.97 -10.32
CA GLY A 165 -17.20 16.99 -11.77
C GLY A 165 -16.09 16.19 -12.43
N LYS A 166 -15.90 16.44 -13.73
CA LYS A 166 -14.97 15.70 -14.57
C LYS A 166 -13.53 16.11 -14.30
N VAL A 167 -12.68 15.17 -13.87
CA VAL A 167 -11.25 15.42 -13.60
C VAL A 167 -10.39 14.44 -14.38
N PRO A 168 -9.58 14.88 -15.36
CA PRO A 168 -8.64 14.02 -16.06
C PRO A 168 -7.48 13.63 -15.13
N LEU A 169 -7.11 12.36 -15.14
CA LEU A 169 -6.03 11.80 -14.32
C LEU A 169 -4.78 11.41 -15.13
N GLY A 170 -4.94 11.26 -16.45
CA GLY A 170 -3.88 10.82 -17.36
C GLY A 170 -4.38 9.70 -18.25
N LYS A 171 -3.49 8.79 -18.66
CA LYS A 171 -3.85 7.68 -19.55
C LYS A 171 -3.10 6.40 -19.25
N LYS A 172 -3.72 5.28 -19.61
CA LYS A 172 -3.05 3.98 -19.71
C LYS A 172 -2.22 3.97 -21.00
N VAL A 173 -1.03 3.39 -20.94
CA VAL A 173 -0.13 3.27 -22.08
C VAL A 173 0.27 1.82 -22.23
N THR A 174 0.19 1.27 -23.45
CA THR A 174 0.66 -0.08 -23.71
C THR A 174 2.13 -0.08 -24.08
N ARG A 175 2.76 -1.26 -24.05
CA ARG A 175 4.15 -1.44 -24.55
C ARG A 175 4.36 -0.99 -25.99
N SER A 176 3.33 -1.09 -26.85
CA SER A 176 3.38 -0.69 -28.26
C SER A 176 2.99 0.77 -28.49
N GLY A 177 2.52 1.47 -27.45
CA GLY A 177 1.93 2.81 -27.56
C GLY A 177 0.55 2.84 -28.24
N ARG A 178 0.01 1.69 -28.66
CA ARG A 178 -1.32 1.57 -29.28
C ARG A 178 -2.32 0.96 -28.30
N PRO A 179 -3.61 1.33 -28.34
CA PRO A 179 -4.60 0.68 -27.51
C PRO A 179 -4.60 -0.84 -27.70
N PRO A 180 -4.90 -1.64 -26.65
CA PRO A 180 -5.13 -3.06 -26.81
C PRO A 180 -6.29 -3.29 -27.78
N ARG A 181 -6.35 -4.46 -28.40
CA ARG A 181 -7.43 -4.79 -29.34
C ARG A 181 -8.35 -5.88 -28.79
N LEU A 182 -9.65 -5.69 -28.96
CA LEU A 182 -10.73 -6.64 -28.70
C LEU A 182 -11.02 -7.49 -29.94
N PHE A 183 -11.76 -8.59 -29.74
CA PHE A 183 -12.21 -9.50 -30.80
C PHE A 183 -11.09 -9.89 -31.77
N MET A 184 -10.00 -10.46 -31.24
CA MET A 184 -8.86 -10.94 -32.04
C MET A 184 -8.21 -9.87 -32.95
N GLY A 185 -8.31 -8.58 -32.58
CA GLY A 185 -7.67 -7.52 -33.34
C GLY A 185 -8.60 -6.63 -34.17
N LEU A 186 -9.92 -6.86 -34.11
CA LEU A 186 -10.89 -6.15 -34.94
C LEU A 186 -11.22 -4.74 -34.42
N PHE A 187 -11.13 -4.51 -33.11
CA PHE A 187 -11.49 -3.22 -32.51
C PHE A 187 -10.45 -2.79 -31.48
N ASP A 188 -10.04 -1.53 -31.50
CA ASP A 188 -9.26 -0.98 -30.40
C ASP A 188 -10.16 -0.89 -29.15
N VAL A 189 -9.63 -1.26 -27.98
CA VAL A 189 -10.24 -0.89 -26.70
C VAL A 189 -10.34 0.63 -26.71
N GLY A 190 -11.50 1.17 -26.33
CA GLY A 190 -11.81 2.61 -26.36
C GLY A 190 -10.82 3.48 -25.58
N THR A 191 -11.19 4.73 -25.31
CA THR A 191 -10.26 5.75 -24.78
C THR A 191 -9.41 5.22 -23.62
N MET A 192 -8.09 5.23 -23.79
CA MET A 192 -7.15 4.87 -22.73
C MET A 192 -7.00 5.98 -21.68
N GLU A 193 -7.68 7.10 -21.89
CA GLU A 193 -7.83 8.20 -20.93
C GLU A 193 -8.47 7.71 -19.63
N LEU A 194 -7.94 8.18 -18.53
CA LEU A 194 -8.44 7.98 -17.19
C LEU A 194 -8.99 9.30 -16.70
N GLN A 195 -10.29 9.31 -16.41
CA GLN A 195 -11.00 10.48 -15.97
C GLN A 195 -11.99 10.08 -14.89
N LEU A 196 -12.08 10.92 -13.85
CA LEU A 196 -13.14 10.87 -12.87
C LEU A 196 -14.35 11.67 -13.38
N THR A 197 -15.50 11.41 -12.78
CA THR A 197 -16.77 12.08 -13.08
C THR A 197 -17.34 12.84 -11.87
N GLY A 198 -16.92 12.48 -10.66
CA GLY A 198 -17.45 12.94 -9.40
C GLY A 198 -18.79 12.25 -9.06
N VAL A 199 -19.05 12.10 -7.76
CA VAL A 199 -20.40 11.77 -7.27
C VAL A 199 -21.23 13.03 -7.05
N LYS A 200 -22.55 12.89 -6.84
CA LYS A 200 -23.46 14.02 -6.59
C LYS A 200 -23.10 14.83 -5.33
N ALA A 201 -22.67 14.14 -4.27
CA ALA A 201 -22.30 14.73 -2.98
C ALA A 201 -20.86 14.30 -2.63
N PRO A 202 -19.84 14.93 -3.23
CA PRO A 202 -18.46 14.57 -2.97
C PRO A 202 -18.00 15.11 -1.61
N TYR A 203 -17.09 14.40 -0.97
CA TYR A 203 -16.35 14.88 0.18
C TYR A 203 -15.27 15.86 -0.28
N LEU A 204 -15.42 17.14 0.07
CA LEU A 204 -14.54 18.22 -0.40
C LEU A 204 -13.61 18.79 0.67
N ALA A 205 -13.74 18.36 1.94
CA ALA A 205 -12.85 18.79 3.00
C ALA A 205 -11.39 18.31 2.76
N PRO A 206 -10.37 18.88 3.43
CA PRO A 206 -8.98 18.47 3.28
C PRO A 206 -8.76 16.96 3.43
N VAL A 207 -7.89 16.39 2.58
CA VAL A 207 -7.55 14.96 2.55
C VAL A 207 -6.04 14.77 2.63
N ALA A 208 -5.60 13.83 3.48
CA ALA A 208 -4.25 13.32 3.50
C ALA A 208 -4.24 11.83 3.16
N VAL A 209 -3.26 11.37 2.39
CA VAL A 209 -3.06 9.96 2.04
C VAL A 209 -1.76 9.48 2.66
N LEU A 210 -1.81 8.46 3.50
CA LEU A 210 -0.61 7.86 4.10
C LEU A 210 -0.09 6.73 3.21
N VAL A 211 1.20 6.76 2.92
CA VAL A 211 1.88 5.73 2.12
C VAL A 211 3.17 5.28 2.80
N ASP A 212 3.57 4.04 2.53
CA ASP A 212 4.88 3.51 2.91
C ASP A 212 5.53 2.76 1.74
N ALA A 213 6.71 2.19 1.97
CA ALA A 213 7.44 1.43 0.95
C ALA A 213 6.69 0.18 0.45
N ASP A 214 5.63 -0.28 1.15
CA ASP A 214 4.80 -1.41 0.74
C ASP A 214 3.54 -0.99 -0.04
N SER A 215 3.15 0.29 0.03
CA SER A 215 2.14 0.89 -0.84
C SER A 215 2.53 0.67 -2.30
N ALA A 216 1.72 -0.07 -3.06
CA ALA A 216 2.06 -0.47 -4.43
C ALA A 216 0.86 -0.41 -5.38
N SER A 217 1.13 -0.34 -6.69
CA SER A 217 0.14 -0.47 -7.76
C SER A 217 -1.07 0.47 -7.56
N ALA A 218 -2.30 -0.03 -7.45
CA ALA A 218 -3.50 0.80 -7.27
C ALA A 218 -3.38 1.83 -6.12
N SER A 219 -2.65 1.51 -5.04
CA SER A 219 -2.34 2.47 -3.96
C SER A 219 -1.50 3.65 -4.44
N GLU A 220 -0.54 3.39 -5.31
CA GLU A 220 0.35 4.40 -5.90
C GLU A 220 -0.39 5.24 -6.93
N PHE A 221 -1.25 4.62 -7.75
CA PHE A 221 -2.16 5.36 -8.62
C PHE A 221 -3.07 6.27 -7.79
N PHE A 222 -3.68 5.75 -6.72
CA PHE A 222 -4.56 6.53 -5.84
C PHE A 222 -3.86 7.73 -5.23
N ALA A 223 -2.70 7.51 -4.59
CA ALA A 223 -1.93 8.59 -3.98
C ALA A 223 -1.45 9.61 -5.04
N SER A 224 -0.84 9.14 -6.14
CA SER A 224 -0.29 10.02 -7.17
C SER A 224 -1.34 10.80 -7.94
N ALA A 225 -2.50 10.20 -8.22
CA ALA A 225 -3.58 10.88 -8.94
C ALA A 225 -4.14 12.02 -8.10
N LEU A 226 -4.47 11.76 -6.83
CA LEU A 226 -4.98 12.79 -5.92
C LEU A 226 -3.94 13.86 -5.58
N GLN A 227 -2.66 13.47 -5.45
CA GLN A 227 -1.55 14.43 -5.30
C GLN A 227 -1.42 15.32 -6.54
N GLY A 228 -1.41 14.72 -7.73
CA GLY A 228 -1.19 15.40 -9.00
C GLY A 228 -2.26 16.44 -9.34
N ILE A 229 -3.52 16.18 -8.97
CA ILE A 229 -4.62 17.14 -9.12
C ILE A 229 -4.75 18.11 -7.93
N GLY A 230 -3.83 18.06 -6.97
CA GLY A 230 -3.84 18.89 -5.76
C GLY A 230 -4.95 18.56 -4.75
N ARG A 231 -5.65 17.42 -4.90
CA ARG A 231 -6.79 17.05 -4.06
C ARG A 231 -6.39 16.54 -2.68
N ALA A 232 -5.24 15.89 -2.56
CA ALA A 232 -4.74 15.36 -1.30
C ALA A 232 -3.26 15.70 -1.06
N GLN A 233 -2.85 15.68 0.20
CA GLN A 233 -1.43 15.66 0.58
C GLN A 233 -0.98 14.24 0.88
N VAL A 234 0.16 13.83 0.35
CA VAL A 234 0.73 12.51 0.56
C VAL A 234 1.78 12.59 1.67
N VAL A 235 1.66 11.72 2.68
CA VAL A 235 2.51 11.71 3.88
C VAL A 235 3.10 10.32 4.11
N GLY A 236 4.38 10.24 4.45
CA GLY A 236 5.05 8.98 4.82
C GLY A 236 6.33 8.72 4.04
N GLU A 237 6.49 7.51 3.51
CA GLU A 237 7.70 7.09 2.79
C GLU A 237 7.46 6.98 1.28
N THR A 238 8.53 7.02 0.47
CA THR A 238 8.38 6.74 -0.97
C THR A 238 7.83 5.33 -1.18
N SER A 239 6.81 5.21 -2.02
CA SER A 239 6.10 3.95 -2.28
C SER A 239 6.91 2.97 -3.15
N CYS A 240 6.38 1.77 -3.37
CA CYS A 240 7.05 0.64 -4.00
C CYS A 240 7.70 0.95 -5.37
N GLY A 241 7.07 1.76 -6.20
CA GLY A 241 7.41 1.96 -7.61
C GLY A 241 7.01 0.77 -8.47
N CYS A 242 5.82 0.23 -8.23
CA CYS A 242 5.33 -1.07 -8.71
C CYS A 242 3.95 -0.92 -9.35
N LEU A 243 3.86 -0.11 -10.41
CA LEU A 243 2.60 0.21 -11.10
C LEU A 243 2.67 -0.21 -12.57
N LEU A 244 2.40 -1.49 -12.80
CA LEU A 244 2.09 -2.03 -14.11
C LEU A 244 0.83 -2.89 -14.02
N GLY A 245 0.04 -2.90 -15.08
CA GLY A 245 -1.14 -3.75 -15.25
C GLY A 245 -0.91 -4.84 -16.29
N TYR A 246 -1.69 -5.90 -16.20
CA TYR A 246 -1.81 -6.97 -17.20
C TYR A 246 -3.29 -7.09 -17.60
N LEU A 247 -3.58 -7.46 -18.84
CA LEU A 247 -4.97 -7.53 -19.33
C LEU A 247 -5.61 -8.89 -19.05
N GLY A 248 -4.79 -9.93 -18.87
CA GLY A 248 -5.25 -11.26 -18.56
C GLY A 248 -4.09 -12.24 -18.42
N TYR A 249 -4.43 -13.53 -18.51
CA TYR A 249 -3.46 -14.61 -18.50
C TYR A 249 -3.39 -15.24 -19.89
N ALA A 250 -2.19 -15.36 -20.44
CA ALA A 250 -1.94 -16.15 -21.63
C ALA A 250 -1.76 -17.63 -21.23
N ASN A 251 -2.43 -18.54 -21.92
CA ASN A 251 -2.18 -19.97 -21.76
C ASN A 251 -0.79 -20.31 -22.29
N VAL A 252 -0.04 -21.13 -21.56
CA VAL A 252 1.26 -21.65 -22.00
C VAL A 252 1.21 -23.18 -22.16
N PRO A 253 2.06 -23.77 -23.03
CA PRO A 253 2.17 -25.22 -23.15
C PRO A 253 2.34 -25.89 -21.79
N GLY A 254 1.64 -27.01 -21.57
CA GLY A 254 1.63 -27.71 -20.28
C GLY A 254 0.54 -27.26 -19.30
N GLY A 255 -0.40 -26.39 -19.73
CA GLY A 255 -1.59 -26.03 -18.93
C GLY A 255 -1.38 -24.89 -17.94
N GLY A 256 -0.23 -24.21 -18.00
CA GLY A 256 0.07 -23.04 -17.18
C GLY A 256 -0.58 -21.75 -17.70
N ALA A 257 -0.49 -20.71 -16.89
CA ALA A 257 -0.99 -19.37 -17.19
C ALA A 257 0.09 -18.30 -16.94
N LEU A 258 0.33 -17.42 -17.91
CA LEU A 258 1.31 -16.33 -17.83
C LEU A 258 0.60 -14.98 -17.81
N ALA A 259 0.75 -14.24 -16.71
CA ALA A 259 0.47 -12.80 -16.70
C ALA A 259 1.77 -12.04 -16.97
N TYR A 260 1.72 -11.07 -17.88
CA TYR A 260 2.82 -10.17 -18.18
C TYR A 260 2.32 -8.74 -18.25
N SER A 261 3.17 -7.80 -17.86
CA SER A 261 2.80 -6.39 -17.84
C SER A 261 2.60 -5.86 -19.25
N GLU A 262 1.38 -5.42 -19.55
CA GLU A 262 0.96 -4.85 -20.83
C GLU A 262 0.63 -3.37 -20.73
N LEU A 263 0.24 -2.92 -19.53
CA LEU A 263 -0.20 -1.57 -19.25
C LEU A 263 0.75 -0.87 -18.29
N ASP A 264 1.08 0.36 -18.65
CA ASP A 264 1.68 1.38 -17.81
C ASP A 264 0.68 2.52 -17.60
N PHE A 265 0.98 3.41 -16.66
CA PHE A 265 0.20 4.60 -16.41
C PHE A 265 1.05 5.85 -16.62
N ALA A 266 0.61 6.69 -17.56
CA ALA A 266 1.14 8.03 -17.76
C ALA A 266 0.22 9.01 -17.01
N PRO A 267 0.65 9.52 -15.84
CA PRO A 267 -0.14 10.50 -15.11
C PRO A 267 -0.21 11.81 -15.89
N LEU A 268 -1.32 12.54 -15.73
CA LEU A 268 -1.47 13.88 -16.30
C LEU A 268 -0.44 14.87 -15.72
N HIS A 269 -0.12 14.70 -14.43
CA HIS A 269 0.82 15.52 -13.69
C HIS A 269 1.86 14.64 -12.99
N GLY A 270 3.10 15.10 -12.94
CA GLY A 270 4.19 14.41 -12.26
C GLY A 270 4.96 13.42 -13.14
N LYS A 271 5.63 12.46 -12.50
CA LYS A 271 6.54 11.52 -13.15
C LYS A 271 5.92 10.13 -13.23
N ARG A 272 6.43 9.32 -14.16
CA ARG A 272 6.12 7.89 -14.24
C ARG A 272 6.39 7.20 -12.89
N ILE A 273 5.39 6.50 -12.38
CA ILE A 273 5.41 5.86 -11.05
C ILE A 273 6.20 4.56 -11.09
N GLU A 274 6.07 3.76 -12.14
CA GLU A 274 6.83 2.52 -12.29
C GLU A 274 8.34 2.79 -12.27
N GLY A 275 9.05 2.13 -11.35
CA GLY A 275 10.49 2.33 -11.11
C GLY A 275 10.85 3.53 -10.24
N THR A 276 9.88 4.39 -9.87
CA THR A 276 10.13 5.58 -9.03
C THR A 276 9.39 5.50 -7.70
N GLY A 277 8.10 5.15 -7.75
CA GLY A 277 7.16 5.31 -6.65
C GLY A 277 6.63 6.73 -6.51
N VAL A 278 5.58 6.89 -5.71
CA VAL A 278 5.03 8.16 -5.28
C VAL A 278 5.96 8.76 -4.23
N VAL A 279 6.38 9.99 -4.47
CA VAL A 279 7.16 10.79 -3.53
C VAL A 279 6.18 11.58 -2.66
N PRO A 280 6.14 11.35 -1.34
CA PRO A 280 5.25 12.10 -0.45
C PRO A 280 5.58 13.60 -0.45
N ASP A 281 4.55 14.43 -0.32
CA ASP A 281 4.69 15.87 -0.06
C ASP A 281 5.40 16.10 1.28
N HIS A 282 5.08 15.25 2.27
CA HIS A 282 5.67 15.28 3.61
C HIS A 282 6.31 13.93 3.93
N ARG A 283 7.64 13.86 3.84
CA ARG A 283 8.39 12.63 4.10
C ARG A 283 8.62 12.43 5.59
N ILE A 284 8.25 11.26 6.09
CA ILE A 284 8.53 10.84 7.47
C ILE A 284 8.56 9.30 7.55
N SER A 285 9.56 8.79 8.25
CA SER A 285 9.71 7.36 8.54
C SER A 285 9.63 7.17 10.06
N PRO A 286 8.84 6.21 10.57
CA PRO A 286 8.85 5.89 11.99
C PRO A 286 10.24 5.45 12.46
N SER A 287 10.66 5.91 13.64
CA SER A 287 11.83 5.36 14.31
C SER A 287 11.49 4.04 15.01
N ARG A 288 12.51 3.28 15.42
CA ARG A 288 12.29 2.10 16.28
C ARG A 288 11.63 2.51 17.59
N GLN A 289 12.00 3.66 18.15
CA GLN A 289 11.42 4.14 19.40
C GLN A 289 9.93 4.45 19.24
N ASP A 290 9.51 5.02 18.10
CA ASP A 290 8.08 5.24 17.83
C ASP A 290 7.30 3.92 17.84
N LEU A 291 7.87 2.85 17.28
CA LEU A 291 7.26 1.52 17.30
C LEU A 291 7.14 0.95 18.72
N ILE A 292 8.15 1.19 19.57
CA ILE A 292 8.16 0.75 20.97
C ILE A 292 7.12 1.52 21.79
N ASP A 293 7.06 2.84 21.60
CA ASP A 293 6.16 3.75 22.31
C ASP A 293 4.72 3.66 21.79
N GLY A 294 4.45 2.89 20.74
CA GLY A 294 3.14 2.82 20.09
C GLY A 294 2.73 4.12 19.40
N LYS A 295 3.68 4.99 19.06
CA LYS A 295 3.46 6.25 18.36
C LYS A 295 3.30 6.03 16.86
N ASP A 296 2.44 6.83 16.25
CA ASP A 296 2.28 6.89 14.79
C ASP A 296 2.68 8.29 14.29
N PRO A 297 3.99 8.53 14.04
CA PRO A 297 4.46 9.85 13.61
C PRO A 297 3.95 10.23 12.21
N VAL A 298 3.65 9.24 11.36
CA VAL A 298 3.10 9.47 10.02
C VAL A 298 1.67 10.00 10.12
N LEU A 299 0.84 9.37 10.95
CA LEU A 299 -0.51 9.86 11.23
C LEU A 299 -0.46 11.23 11.92
N ALA A 300 0.39 11.40 12.93
CA ALA A 300 0.51 12.68 13.64
C ALA A 300 0.87 13.84 12.70
N LEU A 301 1.83 13.63 11.79
CA LEU A 301 2.19 14.62 10.78
C LEU A 301 1.03 14.91 9.82
N ALA A 302 0.30 13.89 9.38
CA ALA A 302 -0.85 14.09 8.51
C ALA A 302 -1.96 14.91 9.18
N LEU A 303 -2.21 14.71 10.48
CA LEU A 303 -3.16 15.52 11.24
C LEU A 303 -2.72 17.00 11.29
N GLN A 304 -1.43 17.26 11.50
CA GLN A 304 -0.88 18.63 11.46
C GLN A 304 -1.02 19.28 10.08
N VAL A 305 -0.73 18.55 9.02
CA VAL A 305 -0.87 19.02 7.62
C VAL A 305 -2.33 19.38 7.31
N LEU A 306 -3.27 18.58 7.80
CA LEU A 306 -4.69 18.83 7.62
C LEU A 306 -5.17 20.06 8.41
N GLU A 307 -4.72 20.22 9.65
CA GLU A 307 -5.07 21.36 10.50
C GLU A 307 -4.69 22.70 9.85
N ILE A 308 -3.50 22.79 9.25
CA ILE A 308 -3.04 24.00 8.54
C ILE A 308 -3.93 24.32 7.32
N ARG A 309 -4.57 23.30 6.74
CA ARG A 309 -5.42 23.41 5.55
C ARG A 309 -6.89 23.60 5.85
N LEU A 310 -7.31 23.49 7.11
CA LEU A 310 -8.67 23.84 7.48
C LEU A 310 -8.90 25.34 7.22
N PRO A 311 -10.08 25.72 6.72
CA PRO A 311 -10.44 27.13 6.67
C PRO A 311 -10.37 27.66 8.10
N ARG A 312 -9.54 28.69 8.32
CA ARG A 312 -9.53 29.38 9.61
C ARG A 312 -10.95 29.87 9.87
N SER A 313 -11.54 29.45 10.98
CA SER A 313 -12.78 30.05 11.45
C SER A 313 -12.56 31.56 11.51
N ALA A 314 -13.34 32.33 10.77
CA ALA A 314 -13.44 33.76 11.02
C ALA A 314 -13.93 33.88 12.47
N THR A 315 -13.02 34.20 13.39
CA THR A 315 -13.39 34.56 14.75
C THR A 315 -14.35 35.75 14.62
N PRO A 316 -15.54 35.71 15.25
CA PRO A 316 -16.46 36.84 15.25
C PRO A 316 -15.84 38.09 15.89
#